data_AF-A0A2D6PFI2-F1
#
_entry.id   AF-A0A2D6PFI2-F1
#
_cell.length_a   1.000
_cell.length_b   1.000
_cell.length_c   1.000
_cell.angle_alpha   90.00
_cell.angle_beta   90.00
_cell.angle_gamma   90.00
#
_symmetry.space_group_name_H-M   'P 1'
#
loop_
_entity.id
_entity.type
_entity.pdbx_description
1 polymer ?
#
loop_
_entity_poly.entity_id
_entity_poly.type
_entity_poly.pdbx_seq_one_letter_code
_entity_poly.pdbx_strand_id
1 'polypeptide(L)'
;MAGLTDSQVAQHREQGWLAPIDVLTADEAADAPADLEAAEADFPDDVHAGGPLHPPHRQRRLRRHPVRGRRGPAPALTPGS
;
A
#
# COMPACT_ATOMS: atom_id res chain seq x y z
N MET A 1 10.28 -12.13 12.93
CA MET A 1 9.66 -10.79 12.75
C MET A 1 8.22 -10.85 13.21
N ALA A 2 7.84 -10.06 14.21
CA ALA A 2 6.46 -9.97 14.65
C ALA A 2 5.64 -9.17 13.63
N GLY A 3 4.38 -9.56 13.40
CA GLY A 3 3.46 -8.81 12.55
C GLY A 3 3.05 -7.47 13.17
N LEU A 4 2.37 -6.63 12.39
CA LEU A 4 1.81 -5.37 12.88
C LEU A 4 0.77 -5.62 13.98
N THR A 5 0.78 -4.76 15.00
CA THR A 5 -0.28 -4.73 16.01
C THR A 5 -1.57 -4.16 15.43
N ASP A 6 -2.71 -4.48 16.04
CA ASP A 6 -4.02 -3.96 15.61
C ASP A 6 -4.09 -2.43 15.62
N SER A 7 -3.42 -1.79 16.58
CA SER A 7 -3.33 -0.32 16.66
C SER A 7 -2.53 0.28 15.50
N GLN A 8 -1.41 -0.33 15.14
CA GLN A 8 -0.62 0.07 13.98
C GLN A 8 -1.39 -0.13 12.67
N VAL A 9 -2.15 -1.23 12.54
CA VAL A 9 -3.03 -1.46 11.38
C VAL A 9 -4.11 -0.38 11.31
N ALA A 10 -4.72 0.00 12.44
CA ALA A 10 -5.71 1.06 12.50
C ALA A 10 -5.11 2.43 12.10
N GLN A 11 -3.95 2.79 12.66
CA GLN A 11 -3.24 4.02 12.33
C GLN A 11 -2.95 4.12 10.83
N HIS A 12 -2.41 3.05 10.23
CA HIS A 12 -2.14 3.04 8.80
C HIS A 12 -3.41 3.24 7.97
N ARG A 13 -4.54 2.64 8.37
CA ARG A 13 -5.83 2.81 7.69
C ARG A 13 -6.39 4.22 7.80
N GLU A 14 -6.22 4.88 8.94
CA GLU A 14 -6.74 6.24 9.19
C GLU A 14 -5.83 7.33 8.63
N GLN A 15 -4.52 7.18 8.79
CA GLN A 15 -3.56 8.25 8.56
C GLN A 15 -2.73 8.04 7.28
N GLY A 16 -2.75 6.83 6.71
CA GLY A 16 -1.97 6.49 5.52
C GLY A 16 -0.47 6.32 5.77
N TRP A 17 -0.05 6.37 7.03
CA TRP A 17 1.34 6.15 7.46
C TRP A 17 1.35 5.42 8.80
N LEU A 18 2.50 4.87 9.17
CA LEU A 18 2.66 4.05 10.36
C LEU A 18 4.01 4.39 11.00
N ALA A 19 3.99 4.79 12.27
CA ALA A 19 5.17 4.89 13.12
C ALA A 19 4.75 4.90 14.60
N PRO A 20 5.54 4.31 15.51
CA PRO A 20 6.82 3.61 15.25
C PRO A 20 6.62 2.20 14.65
N ILE A 21 7.65 1.69 13.96
CA ILE A 21 7.75 0.31 13.49
C ILE A 21 9.19 -0.18 13.56
N ASP A 22 9.38 -1.32 14.22
CA ASP A 22 10.68 -1.96 14.37
C ASP A 22 10.82 -3.04 13.30
N VAL A 23 11.20 -2.62 12.08
CA VAL A 23 11.42 -3.53 10.95
C VAL A 23 12.80 -4.19 11.05
N LEU A 24 13.79 -3.45 11.55
CA LEU A 24 15.16 -3.89 11.73
C LEU A 24 15.41 -4.23 13.20
N THR A 25 16.22 -5.25 13.45
CA THR A 25 16.85 -5.45 14.75
C THR A 25 17.85 -4.32 15.03
N ALA A 26 18.27 -4.20 16.29
CA ALA A 26 19.26 -3.19 16.68
C ALA A 26 20.59 -3.37 15.93
N ASP A 27 21.02 -4.61 15.72
CA ASP A 27 22.26 -4.92 15.00
C ASP A 27 22.12 -4.58 13.51
N GLU A 28 21.03 -5.00 12.86
CA GLU A 28 20.76 -4.62 11.45
C GLU A 28 20.66 -3.10 11.27
N ALA A 29 20.07 -2.38 12.22
CA ALA A 29 19.99 -0.92 12.18
C ALA A 29 21.36 -0.26 12.40
N ALA A 30 22.25 -0.88 13.18
CA ALA A 30 23.61 -0.40 13.40
C ALA A 30 24.52 -0.60 12.16
N ASP A 31 24.28 -1.66 11.39
CA ASP A 31 25.03 -1.98 10.18
C ASP A 31 24.56 -1.19 8.95
N ALA A 32 23.28 -0.83 8.88
CA ALA A 32 22.67 -0.17 7.72
C ALA A 32 23.38 1.11 7.22
N PRO A 33 23.95 1.99 8.07
CA PRO A 33 24.70 3.15 7.60
C PRO A 33 25.94 2.78 6.78
N ALA A 34 26.70 1.76 7.20
CA ALA A 34 27.90 1.34 6.49
C ALA A 34 27.56 0.72 5.12
N ASP A 35 26.47 -0.04 5.06
CA ASP A 35 25.95 -0.58 3.80
C ASP A 35 25.50 0.53 2.84
N LEU A 36 24.89 1.59 3.37
CA LEU A 36 24.51 2.77 2.57
C LEU A 36 25.74 3.50 2.03
N GLU A 37 26.75 3.76 2.86
CA GLU A 37 27.99 4.42 2.44
C GLU A 37 28.73 3.62 1.36
N ALA A 38 28.77 2.29 1.47
CA ALA A 38 29.34 1.42 0.46
C ALA A 38 28.55 1.51 -0.87
N ALA A 39 27.22 1.49 -0.79
CA ALA A 39 26.36 1.64 -1.97
C ALA A 39 26.51 3.01 -2.64
N GLU A 40 26.67 4.09 -1.88
CA GLU A 40 26.94 5.44 -2.40
C GLU A 40 28.28 5.52 -3.14
N ALA A 41 29.31 4.82 -2.64
CA ALA A 41 30.61 4.76 -3.30
C ALA A 41 30.56 3.94 -4.61
N ASP A 42 29.81 2.82 -4.61
CA ASP A 42 29.69 1.93 -5.77
C ASP A 42 28.75 2.50 -6.85
N PHE A 43 27.74 3.29 -6.45
CA PHE A 43 26.69 3.82 -7.33
C PHE A 43 26.43 5.32 -7.09
N PRO A 44 27.41 6.20 -7.37
CA PRO A 44 27.34 7.61 -7.03
C PRO A 44 26.20 8.37 -7.72
N ASP A 45 25.78 7.94 -8.92
CA ASP A 45 24.70 8.60 -9.66
C ASP A 45 23.31 8.00 -9.37
N ASP A 46 23.23 6.75 -8.88
CA ASP A 46 21.95 6.06 -8.62
C ASP A 46 21.44 6.27 -7.18
N VAL A 47 22.33 6.33 -6.19
CA VAL A 47 21.93 6.57 -4.79
C VAL A 47 21.55 8.03 -4.54
N HIS A 48 22.14 8.95 -5.31
CA HIS A 48 21.81 10.37 -5.29
C HIS A 48 20.68 10.75 -6.25
N ALA A 49 19.90 9.80 -6.77
CA ALA A 49 18.79 10.03 -7.68
C ALA A 49 17.57 10.70 -7.00
N GLY A 50 17.80 11.88 -6.43
CA GLY A 50 16.80 12.93 -6.30
C GLY A 50 16.58 13.60 -7.67
N GLY A 51 15.80 12.97 -8.55
CA GLY A 51 15.21 13.67 -9.71
C GLY A 51 14.68 12.74 -10.81
N PRO A 52 13.66 13.15 -11.60
CA PRO A 52 12.55 14.05 -11.31
C PRO A 52 11.40 13.30 -10.60
N LEU A 53 10.51 14.04 -9.94
CA LEU A 53 9.21 13.53 -9.47
C LEU A 53 8.63 12.55 -10.50
N HIS A 54 8.49 11.29 -10.09
CA HIS A 54 7.74 10.30 -10.83
C HIS A 54 6.44 10.96 -11.31
N PRO A 55 6.10 10.93 -12.61
CA PRO A 55 4.82 11.49 -13.06
C PRO A 55 3.73 10.88 -12.18
N PRO A 56 2.71 11.67 -11.77
CA PRO A 56 1.72 11.20 -10.81
C PRO A 56 1.23 9.87 -11.34
N HIS A 57 1.37 8.82 -10.52
CA HIS A 57 0.85 7.49 -10.85
C HIS A 57 -0.55 7.73 -11.38
N ARG A 58 -0.72 7.62 -12.71
CA ARG A 58 -2.01 7.79 -13.35
C ARG A 58 -2.78 6.64 -12.79
N GLN A 59 -3.57 6.89 -11.75
CA GLN A 59 -4.45 5.92 -11.15
C GLN A 59 -5.17 5.31 -12.34
N ARG A 60 -4.81 4.08 -12.71
CA ARG A 60 -5.63 3.32 -13.62
C ARG A 60 -6.92 3.23 -12.86
N ARG A 61 -7.88 4.09 -13.22
CA ARG A 61 -9.28 3.87 -12.94
C ARG A 61 -9.50 2.47 -13.50
N LEU A 62 -9.44 1.47 -12.62
CA LEU A 62 -10.11 0.22 -12.85
C LEU A 62 -11.51 0.67 -13.16
N ARG A 63 -11.87 0.64 -14.44
CA ARG A 63 -13.25 0.90 -14.84
C ARG A 63 -14.04 -0.09 -14.00
N ARG A 64 -14.80 0.42 -13.04
CA ARG A 64 -15.82 -0.38 -12.37
C ARG A 64 -16.68 -0.89 -13.52
N HIS A 65 -16.53 -2.18 -13.82
CA HIS A 65 -17.47 -2.84 -14.70
C HIS A 65 -18.84 -2.66 -14.06
N PRO A 66 -19.84 -2.09 -14.76
CA PRO A 66 -21.18 -2.10 -14.22
C PRO A 66 -21.59 -3.56 -14.07
N VAL A 67 -21.88 -3.99 -12.84
CA VAL A 67 -22.60 -5.23 -12.57
C VAL A 67 -23.95 -5.07 -13.27
N ARG A 68 -24.04 -5.65 -14.47
CA ARG A 68 -25.28 -5.68 -15.25
C ARG A 68 -26.28 -6.48 -14.42
N GLY A 69 -27.31 -5.80 -13.95
CA GLY A 69 -28.30 -6.36 -13.06
C GLY A 69 -28.93 -7.63 -13.64
N ARG A 70 -28.96 -8.69 -12.84
CA ARG A 70 -30.00 -9.71 -12.94
C ARG A 70 -31.17 -9.24 -12.10
N ARG A 71 -32.09 -8.48 -12.72
CA ARG A 71 -33.49 -8.50 -12.25
C ARG A 71 -33.97 -9.93 -12.49
N GLY A 72 -34.08 -10.72 -11.43
CA GLY A 72 -34.88 -11.95 -11.45
C GLY A 72 -36.34 -11.60 -11.74
N PRO A 73 -37.12 -12.49 -12.35
CA PRO A 73 -38.53 -12.25 -12.61
C PRO A 73 -39.29 -12.04 -11.29
N ALA A 74 -40.13 -11.01 -11.25
CA ALA A 74 -41.02 -10.73 -10.12
C ALA A 74 -41.98 -11.92 -9.89
N PRO A 75 -42.27 -12.33 -8.65
CA PRO A 75 -43.28 -13.33 -8.38
C PRO A 75 -44.66 -12.77 -8.73
N ALA A 76 -45.45 -13.53 -9.48
CA ALA A 76 -46.83 -13.23 -9.80
C ALA A 76 -47.67 -13.21 -8.50
N LEU A 77 -48.24 -12.05 -8.18
CA LEU A 77 -49.31 -11.95 -7.18
C LEU A 77 -50.59 -12.48 -7.82
N THR A 78 -51.01 -13.68 -7.44
CA THR A 78 -52.38 -14.15 -7.65
C THR A 78 -53.30 -13.46 -6.65
N PRO A 79 -54.37 -12.76 -7.06
CA PRO A 79 -55.41 -12.38 -6.11
C PRO A 79 -56.27 -13.61 -5.81
N GLY A 80 -56.22 -14.04 -4.55
CA GLY A 80 -57.13 -15.04 -4.00
C GLY A 80 -58.29 -14.36 -3.27
N SER A 81 -59.48 -14.93 -3.50
CA SER A 81 -60.79 -14.74 -2.85
C SER A 81 -61.58 -13.47 -3.16
#